data_AF-A0A8J4RF77-F1
#
_entry.id   AF-A0A8J4RF77-F1
#
_cell.length_a   1.000
_cell.length_b   1.000
_cell.length_c   1.000
_cell.angle_alpha   90.00
_cell.angle_beta   90.00
_cell.angle_gamma   90.00
#
_symmetry.space_group_name_H-M   'P 1'
#
loop_
_entity.id
_entity.type
_entity.pdbx_description
1 polymer ?
#
loop_
_entity_poly.entity_id
_entity_poly.type
_entity_poly.pdbx_seq_one_letter_code
_entity_poly.pdbx_strand_id
1 'polypeptide(L)'
;MLHDYLLQNFNLFRLESTYEIREDIQEAVPHLLAYINNEGETAFRGWSRMAVPIKEFKITEVKQPNIGEVKPSFVTADVTFSISSYKAQIRSEWNALKEHDVLFLLSIRPSFEPLSAEEAAKASVPQRLGLQYVRGCEIIEVRDEEGTLMNDFTGRIKRDEWKPPKGELRTVTVALDTAQYHMDVSNIAEKGADDVYGTFNILMRRKPKENNFKAILESIRDLMNEYCIVPDWLHNVFLGYGNPSEAQWTNMPDLLEMVCFINPDGSENLQSMPPFRIRLPKTQKGGSHALIGNKISGVDLADGVNMEDTLIVEAYTPPDPGPYPQDQPKQNSVRFTPTHIGAIISGIQPGLTMVVGPPGTGKTDTHIQIRL
;
A
#
# COMPACT_ATOMS: atom_id res chain seq x y z
N MET A 1 -1.44 -16.70 17.38
CA MET A 1 -1.56 -17.34 16.04
C MET A 1 -1.40 -16.26 14.97
N LEU A 2 -1.19 -16.62 13.70
CA LEU A 2 -1.05 -15.64 12.60
C LEU A 2 -2.28 -14.74 12.45
N HIS A 3 -3.47 -15.29 12.67
CA HIS A 3 -4.71 -14.53 12.71
C HIS A 3 -4.68 -13.39 13.74
N ASP A 4 -4.16 -13.65 14.95
CA ASP A 4 -4.06 -12.62 16.00
C ASP A 4 -3.10 -11.50 15.60
N TYR A 5 -1.95 -11.86 15.01
CA TYR A 5 -0.99 -10.88 14.49
C TYR A 5 -1.63 -9.99 13.43
N LEU A 6 -2.33 -10.56 12.46
CA LEU A 6 -3.01 -9.79 11.40
C LEU A 6 -4.13 -8.92 11.96
N LEU A 7 -4.94 -9.44 12.89
CA LEU A 7 -6.03 -8.68 13.53
C LEU A 7 -5.50 -7.51 14.36
N GLN A 8 -4.37 -7.69 15.05
CA GLN A 8 -3.74 -6.60 15.82
C GLN A 8 -3.23 -5.51 14.88
N ASN A 9 -2.52 -5.88 13.80
CA ASN A 9 -2.05 -4.93 12.79
C ASN A 9 -3.22 -4.22 12.08
N PHE A 10 -4.29 -4.95 11.74
CA PHE A 10 -5.52 -4.38 11.18
C PHE A 10 -6.09 -3.29 12.09
N ASN A 11 -6.21 -3.58 13.40
CA ASN A 11 -6.78 -2.64 14.35
C ASN A 11 -5.88 -1.41 14.55
N LEU A 12 -4.56 -1.61 14.67
CA LEU A 12 -3.61 -0.51 14.82
C LEU A 12 -3.65 0.41 13.61
N PHE A 13 -3.55 -0.15 12.41
CA PHE A 13 -3.56 0.61 11.17
C PHE A 13 -4.90 1.34 10.95
N ARG A 14 -6.02 0.69 11.30
CA ARG A 14 -7.35 1.32 11.28
C ARG A 14 -7.43 2.52 12.22
N LEU A 15 -6.91 2.40 13.44
CA LEU A 15 -6.94 3.47 14.44
C LEU A 15 -6.03 4.65 14.05
N GLU A 16 -4.83 4.36 13.55
CA GLU A 16 -3.90 5.36 13.03
C GLU A 16 -4.51 6.14 11.86
N SER A 17 -5.03 5.41 10.85
CA SER A 17 -5.71 6.03 9.72
C SER A 17 -6.92 6.87 10.15
N THR A 18 -7.68 6.41 11.16
CA THR A 18 -8.82 7.16 11.71
C THR A 18 -8.39 8.47 12.36
N TYR A 19 -7.22 8.47 13.02
CA TYR A 19 -6.66 9.69 13.61
C TYR A 19 -6.30 10.72 12.53
N GLU A 20 -5.62 10.30 11.46
CA GLU A 20 -5.29 11.17 10.33
C GLU A 20 -6.55 11.73 9.66
N ILE A 21 -7.56 10.88 9.41
CA ILE A 21 -8.85 11.33 8.83
C ILE A 21 -9.49 12.39 9.73
N ARG A 22 -9.41 12.21 11.05
CA ARG A 22 -9.92 13.20 12.00
C ARG A 22 -9.14 14.53 11.94
N GLU A 23 -7.84 14.50 11.68
CA GLU A 23 -7.04 15.73 11.47
C GLU A 23 -7.43 16.43 10.16
N ASP A 24 -7.58 15.66 9.07
CA ASP A 24 -8.02 16.19 7.77
C ASP A 24 -9.39 16.89 7.87
N ILE A 25 -10.34 16.30 8.61
CA ILE A 25 -11.66 16.91 8.87
C ILE A 25 -11.50 18.20 9.68
N GLN A 26 -10.66 18.21 10.71
CA GLN A 26 -10.42 19.39 11.55
C GLN A 26 -9.72 20.53 10.79
N GLU A 27 -8.90 20.20 9.80
CA GLU A 27 -8.29 21.18 8.92
C GLU A 27 -9.30 21.71 7.90
N ALA A 28 -10.05 20.82 7.24
CA ALA A 28 -10.89 21.20 6.10
C ALA A 28 -12.19 21.93 6.49
N VAL A 29 -12.86 21.50 7.56
CA VAL A 29 -14.22 21.96 7.90
C VAL A 29 -14.28 23.43 8.34
N PRO A 30 -13.37 23.94 9.20
CA PRO A 30 -13.40 25.35 9.63
C PRO A 30 -13.35 26.35 8.47
N HIS A 31 -12.67 26.01 7.38
CA HIS A 31 -12.56 26.87 6.20
C HIS A 31 -13.86 27.03 5.41
N LEU A 32 -14.83 26.12 5.58
CA LEU A 32 -16.13 26.20 4.92
C LEU A 32 -17.04 27.28 5.55
N LEU A 33 -16.74 27.69 6.79
CA LEU A 33 -17.47 28.72 7.54
C LEU A 33 -19.00 28.46 7.52
N ALA A 34 -19.40 27.28 7.99
CA ALA A 34 -20.81 26.89 8.07
C ALA A 34 -21.62 27.89 8.92
N TYR A 35 -22.83 28.22 8.48
CA TYR A 35 -23.79 29.07 9.19
C TYR A 35 -25.21 28.62 8.89
N ILE A 36 -26.17 29.07 9.70
CA ILE A 36 -27.60 28.85 9.45
C ILE A 36 -28.12 30.05 8.64
N ASN A 37 -28.71 29.81 7.48
CA ASN A 37 -29.29 30.85 6.64
C ASN A 37 -30.63 31.35 7.20
N ASN A 38 -31.25 32.33 6.53
CA ASN A 38 -32.53 32.90 6.97
C ASN A 38 -33.70 31.90 6.92
N GLU A 39 -33.55 30.80 6.20
CA GLU A 39 -34.54 29.73 6.04
C GLU A 39 -34.35 28.62 7.09
N GLY A 40 -33.32 28.72 7.95
CA GLY A 40 -33.01 27.72 8.97
C GLY A 40 -32.15 26.56 8.46
N GLU A 41 -31.68 26.63 7.22
CA GLU A 41 -30.86 25.61 6.58
C GLU A 41 -29.36 25.87 6.76
N THR A 42 -28.55 24.81 6.68
CA THR A 42 -27.09 24.96 6.75
C THR A 42 -26.55 25.46 5.41
N ALA A 43 -25.83 26.56 5.45
CA ALA A 43 -25.17 27.16 4.30
C ALA A 43 -23.67 27.39 4.58
N PHE A 44 -22.90 27.56 3.51
CA PHE A 44 -21.44 27.72 3.56
C PHE A 44 -21.03 28.98 2.81
N ARG A 45 -20.27 29.86 3.48
CA ARG A 45 -19.74 31.11 2.90
C ARG A 45 -18.23 31.04 2.60
N GLY A 46 -17.55 30.08 3.21
CA GLY A 46 -16.13 29.85 3.03
C GLY A 46 -15.85 28.82 1.94
N TRP A 47 -14.58 28.48 1.78
CA TRP A 47 -14.13 27.48 0.82
C TRP A 47 -12.99 26.67 1.42
N SER A 48 -12.97 25.38 1.13
CA SER A 48 -11.87 24.48 1.49
C SER A 48 -11.28 23.87 0.24
N ARG A 49 -9.95 23.72 0.19
CA ARG A 49 -9.27 23.02 -0.93
C ARG A 49 -9.64 21.54 -0.98
N MET A 50 -9.93 20.95 0.18
CA MET A 50 -10.14 19.51 0.37
C MET A 50 -11.61 19.13 0.58
N ALA A 51 -12.50 20.10 0.77
CA ALA A 51 -13.92 19.85 0.96
C ALA A 51 -14.79 20.79 0.12
N VAL A 52 -15.87 20.25 -0.44
CA VAL A 52 -16.82 20.94 -1.32
C VAL A 52 -18.26 20.70 -0.86
N PRO A 53 -19.14 21.73 -0.91
CA PRO A 53 -20.56 21.52 -0.68
C PRO A 53 -21.20 20.59 -1.71
N ILE A 54 -21.99 19.64 -1.21
CA ILE A 54 -22.81 18.74 -2.00
C ILE A 54 -24.04 19.50 -2.49
N LYS A 55 -24.31 19.43 -3.79
CA LYS A 55 -25.56 19.94 -4.38
C LYS A 55 -26.66 18.91 -4.29
N GLU A 56 -26.34 17.65 -4.56
CA GLU A 56 -27.28 16.55 -4.50
C GLU A 56 -26.56 15.27 -4.08
N PHE A 57 -27.21 14.49 -3.21
CA PHE A 57 -26.79 13.15 -2.84
C PHE A 57 -27.98 12.21 -2.99
N LYS A 58 -27.79 11.08 -3.66
CA LYS A 58 -28.86 10.11 -3.87
C LYS A 58 -28.33 8.70 -3.91
N ILE A 59 -28.90 7.81 -3.11
CA ILE A 59 -28.68 6.36 -3.25
C ILE A 59 -29.34 5.91 -4.57
N THR A 60 -28.55 5.29 -5.44
CA THR A 60 -28.99 4.88 -6.78
C THR A 60 -29.39 3.42 -6.84
N GLU A 61 -28.62 2.54 -6.20
CA GLU A 61 -28.86 1.09 -6.22
C GLU A 61 -28.50 0.48 -4.86
N VAL A 62 -29.35 -0.44 -4.41
CA VAL A 62 -29.07 -1.33 -3.27
C VAL A 62 -29.34 -2.75 -3.74
N LYS A 63 -28.29 -3.56 -3.86
CA LYS A 63 -28.40 -4.94 -4.32
C LYS A 63 -28.75 -5.88 -3.18
N GLN A 64 -29.43 -6.98 -3.52
CA GLN A 64 -29.80 -8.01 -2.56
C GLN A 64 -28.54 -8.62 -1.89
N PRO A 65 -28.63 -9.02 -0.60
CA PRO A 65 -27.57 -9.74 0.07
C PRO A 65 -27.14 -11.00 -0.67
N ASN A 66 -25.86 -11.37 -0.55
CA ASN A 66 -25.40 -12.68 -1.00
C ASN A 66 -25.98 -13.78 -0.09
N ILE A 67 -25.97 -15.02 -0.59
CA ILE A 67 -26.43 -16.18 0.18
C ILE A 67 -25.58 -16.30 1.46
N GLY A 68 -26.24 -16.27 2.62
CA GLY A 68 -25.59 -16.36 3.93
C GLY A 68 -25.17 -15.02 4.53
N GLU A 69 -25.27 -13.91 3.79
CA GLU A 69 -25.05 -12.57 4.30
C GLU A 69 -26.37 -11.86 4.61
N VAL A 70 -26.35 -10.97 5.60
CA VAL A 70 -27.51 -10.13 5.97
C VAL A 70 -27.41 -8.74 5.35
N LYS A 71 -26.18 -8.24 5.18
CA LYS A 71 -25.89 -6.95 4.55
C LYS A 71 -26.09 -7.02 3.02
N PRO A 72 -26.43 -5.91 2.35
CA PRO A 72 -26.51 -5.89 0.89
C PRO A 72 -25.15 -6.22 0.25
N SER A 73 -25.18 -6.83 -0.94
CA SER A 73 -23.95 -7.15 -1.68
C SER A 73 -23.25 -5.91 -2.25
N PHE A 74 -24.03 -4.88 -2.59
CA PHE A 74 -23.52 -3.64 -3.16
C PHE A 74 -24.47 -2.47 -2.89
N VAL A 75 -23.92 -1.28 -2.62
CA VAL A 75 -24.68 -0.05 -2.42
C VAL A 75 -24.00 1.08 -3.18
N THR A 76 -24.71 1.72 -4.10
CA THR A 76 -24.21 2.84 -4.89
C THR A 76 -24.98 4.12 -4.61
N ALA A 77 -24.29 5.25 -4.70
CA ALA A 77 -24.89 6.56 -4.62
C ALA A 77 -24.24 7.51 -5.63
N ASP A 78 -25.01 8.50 -6.08
CA ASP A 78 -24.50 9.62 -6.87
C ASP A 78 -24.35 10.84 -5.97
N VAL A 79 -23.21 11.53 -6.12
CA VAL A 79 -22.90 12.77 -5.42
C VAL A 79 -22.60 13.84 -6.46
N THR A 80 -23.41 14.88 -6.49
CA THR A 80 -23.22 16.02 -7.40
C THR A 80 -22.68 17.22 -6.63
N PHE A 81 -21.62 17.85 -7.16
CA PHE A 81 -21.04 19.05 -6.59
C PHE A 81 -20.55 20.02 -7.68
N SER A 82 -20.29 21.25 -7.29
CA SER A 82 -19.83 22.32 -8.19
C SER A 82 -18.41 22.73 -7.84
N ILE A 83 -17.54 22.81 -8.85
CA ILE A 83 -16.16 23.32 -8.70
C ILE A 83 -16.01 24.78 -9.14
N SER A 84 -17.11 25.43 -9.49
CA SER A 84 -17.18 26.82 -9.98
C SER A 84 -16.54 27.84 -9.04
N SER A 85 -16.65 27.67 -7.73
CA SER A 85 -16.11 28.59 -6.74
C SER A 85 -14.59 28.53 -6.58
N TYR A 86 -13.93 27.50 -7.13
CA TYR A 86 -12.50 27.26 -6.93
C TYR A 86 -11.62 27.86 -8.02
N LYS A 87 -10.36 28.15 -7.67
CA LYS A 87 -9.31 28.54 -8.63
C LYS A 87 -8.93 27.36 -9.54
N ALA A 88 -8.42 27.66 -10.73
CA ALA A 88 -8.04 26.66 -11.74
C ALA A 88 -7.18 25.49 -11.22
N GLN A 89 -6.21 25.78 -10.35
CA GLN A 89 -5.37 24.75 -9.73
C GLN A 89 -6.20 23.76 -8.88
N ILE A 90 -7.09 24.27 -8.03
CA ILE A 90 -7.93 23.44 -7.15
C ILE A 90 -8.97 22.68 -8.00
N ARG A 91 -9.53 23.31 -9.03
CA ARG A 91 -10.40 22.63 -10.01
C ARG A 91 -9.68 21.44 -10.66
N SER A 92 -8.42 21.62 -11.05
CA SER A 92 -7.61 20.54 -11.62
C SER A 92 -7.39 19.39 -10.63
N GLU A 93 -7.27 19.68 -9.33
CA GLU A 93 -7.13 18.65 -8.30
C GLU A 93 -8.43 17.84 -8.12
N TRP A 94 -9.58 18.50 -8.11
CA TRP A 94 -10.88 17.81 -8.06
C TRP A 94 -11.17 17.02 -9.34
N ASN A 95 -10.72 17.52 -10.50
CA ASN A 95 -10.80 16.77 -11.76
C ASN A 95 -9.81 15.60 -11.84
N ALA A 96 -8.84 15.51 -10.93
CA ALA A 96 -7.83 14.45 -10.89
C ALA A 96 -8.22 13.28 -9.98
N LEU A 97 -9.42 13.28 -9.40
CA LEU A 97 -9.99 12.17 -8.65
C LEU A 97 -10.11 10.93 -9.53
N LYS A 98 -9.73 9.77 -8.99
CA LYS A 98 -9.63 8.51 -9.73
C LYS A 98 -10.59 7.47 -9.20
N GLU A 99 -10.82 6.43 -10.00
CA GLU A 99 -11.42 5.19 -9.52
C GLU A 99 -10.64 4.67 -8.29
N HIS A 100 -11.36 4.12 -7.33
CA HIS A 100 -10.85 3.64 -6.04
C HIS A 100 -10.34 4.72 -5.07
N ASP A 101 -10.37 6.01 -5.43
CA ASP A 101 -10.12 7.05 -4.45
C ASP A 101 -11.23 7.04 -3.39
N VAL A 102 -10.82 7.07 -2.12
CA VAL A 102 -11.75 7.15 -0.99
C VAL A 102 -12.10 8.61 -0.70
N LEU A 103 -13.39 8.91 -0.61
CA LEU A 103 -13.96 10.18 -0.22
C LEU A 103 -14.76 10.05 1.08
N PHE A 104 -15.08 11.18 1.70
CA PHE A 104 -15.84 11.23 2.94
C PHE A 104 -17.05 12.14 2.77
N LEU A 105 -18.23 11.61 3.07
CA LEU A 105 -19.50 12.29 3.15
C LEU A 105 -19.67 12.81 4.58
N LEU A 106 -19.86 14.11 4.73
CA LEU A 106 -20.01 14.77 6.03
C LEU A 106 -21.39 15.43 6.10
N SER A 107 -22.01 15.32 7.28
CA SER A 107 -23.21 16.08 7.64
C SER A 107 -22.84 17.11 8.69
N ILE A 108 -22.78 18.38 8.29
CA ILE A 108 -22.47 19.49 9.18
C ILE A 108 -23.75 20.27 9.46
N ARG A 109 -24.05 20.50 10.74
CA ARG A 109 -25.12 21.35 11.22
C ARG A 109 -24.56 22.27 12.31
N PRO A 110 -24.27 23.53 11.99
CA PRO A 110 -23.75 24.48 12.97
C PRO A 110 -24.77 24.72 14.09
N SER A 111 -24.29 25.04 15.30
CA SER A 111 -25.17 25.42 16.40
C SER A 111 -25.82 26.77 16.11
N PHE A 112 -27.11 26.91 16.45
CA PHE A 112 -27.85 28.17 16.30
C PHE A 112 -27.31 29.26 17.23
N GLU A 113 -26.88 28.85 18.43
CA GLU A 113 -26.27 29.76 19.40
C GLU A 113 -24.75 29.66 19.34
N PRO A 114 -24.03 30.80 19.25
CA PRO A 114 -22.58 30.81 19.40
C PRO A 114 -22.24 30.39 20.83
N LEU A 115 -21.43 29.34 20.95
CA LEU A 115 -20.94 28.86 22.24
C LEU A 115 -20.24 30.02 22.98
N SER A 116 -20.50 30.18 24.28
CA SER A 116 -19.72 31.08 25.13
C SER A 116 -18.24 30.67 25.14
N ALA A 117 -17.34 31.57 25.52
CA ALA A 117 -15.90 31.27 25.54
C ALA A 117 -15.56 30.05 26.42
N GLU A 118 -16.30 29.84 27.51
CA GLU A 118 -16.14 28.68 28.40
C GLU A 118 -16.69 27.38 27.80
N GLU A 119 -17.82 27.44 27.10
CA GLU A 119 -18.41 26.29 26.41
C GLU A 119 -17.58 25.89 25.20
N ALA A 120 -17.06 26.85 24.44
CA ALA A 120 -16.17 26.61 23.32
C ALA A 120 -14.86 25.93 23.75
N ALA A 121 -14.33 26.26 24.93
CA ALA A 121 -13.15 25.62 25.49
C ALA A 121 -13.39 24.17 25.93
N LYS A 122 -14.61 23.83 26.35
CA LYS A 122 -15.01 22.47 26.77
C LYS A 122 -15.63 21.64 25.65
N ALA A 123 -16.00 22.26 24.53
CA ALA A 123 -16.67 21.59 23.43
C ALA A 123 -15.77 20.58 22.72
N SER A 124 -16.32 19.38 22.52
CA SER A 124 -15.68 18.35 21.72
C SER A 124 -15.46 18.81 20.28
N VAL A 125 -14.52 18.16 19.57
CA VAL A 125 -14.24 18.47 18.16
C VAL A 125 -15.53 18.44 17.30
N PRO A 126 -16.38 17.40 17.37
CA PRO A 126 -17.60 17.36 16.56
C PRO A 126 -18.55 18.53 16.87
N GLN A 127 -18.72 18.88 18.16
CA GLN A 127 -19.57 19.99 18.56
C GLN A 127 -19.07 21.33 18.02
N ARG A 128 -17.76 21.60 18.09
CA ARG A 128 -17.18 22.84 17.56
C ARG A 128 -17.32 22.97 16.06
N LEU A 129 -17.27 21.84 15.34
CA LEU A 129 -17.41 21.80 13.89
C LEU A 129 -18.87 21.71 13.43
N GLY A 130 -19.83 21.48 14.34
CA GLY A 130 -21.20 21.10 13.99
C GLY A 130 -21.27 19.76 13.25
N LEU A 131 -20.27 18.89 13.39
CA LEU A 131 -20.20 17.62 12.66
C LEU A 131 -21.13 16.58 13.31
N GLN A 132 -22.12 16.09 12.55
CA GLN A 132 -23.09 15.09 13.01
C GLN A 132 -22.71 13.68 12.54
N TYR A 133 -22.44 13.53 11.24
CA TYR A 133 -22.16 12.25 10.62
C TYR A 133 -20.95 12.31 9.70
N VAL A 134 -20.22 11.19 9.63
CA VAL A 134 -19.13 10.94 8.69
C VAL A 134 -19.35 9.55 8.11
N ARG A 135 -19.33 9.42 6.79
CA ARG A 135 -19.31 8.13 6.08
C ARG A 135 -18.23 8.14 5.01
N GLY A 136 -17.53 7.02 4.89
CA GLY A 136 -16.60 6.80 3.79
C GLY A 136 -17.34 6.30 2.55
N CYS A 137 -16.86 6.68 1.38
CA CYS A 137 -17.30 6.13 0.11
C CYS A 137 -16.10 6.02 -0.85
N GLU A 138 -16.22 5.14 -1.84
CA GLU A 138 -15.17 4.90 -2.82
C GLU A 138 -15.66 5.26 -4.21
N ILE A 139 -14.85 5.98 -4.98
CA ILE A 139 -15.22 6.39 -6.34
C ILE A 139 -15.26 5.17 -7.27
N ILE A 140 -16.41 4.99 -7.93
CA ILE A 140 -16.56 4.06 -9.05
C ILE A 140 -16.25 4.81 -10.35
N GLU A 141 -16.94 5.93 -10.58
CA GLU A 141 -16.73 6.74 -11.78
C GLU A 141 -17.07 8.21 -11.54
N VAL A 142 -16.53 9.08 -12.41
CA VAL A 142 -16.74 10.53 -12.37
C VAL A 142 -17.25 10.96 -13.73
N ARG A 143 -18.33 11.75 -13.75
CA ARG A 143 -18.92 12.35 -14.94
C ARG A 143 -18.89 13.88 -14.88
N ASP A 144 -18.72 14.50 -16.03
CA ASP A 144 -18.79 15.95 -16.19
C ASP A 144 -20.24 16.45 -16.30
N GLU A 145 -20.42 17.75 -16.55
CA GLU A 145 -21.75 18.38 -16.59
C GLU A 145 -22.61 17.91 -17.77
N GLU A 146 -22.00 17.42 -18.86
CA GLU A 146 -22.72 16.83 -19.99
C GLU A 146 -22.98 15.33 -19.79
N GLY A 147 -22.56 14.76 -18.66
CA GLY A 147 -22.63 13.33 -18.38
C GLY A 147 -21.52 12.51 -19.05
N THR A 148 -20.49 13.17 -19.59
CA THR A 148 -19.32 12.49 -20.18
C THR A 148 -18.43 11.96 -19.07
N LEU A 149 -18.05 10.70 -19.19
CA LEU A 149 -17.20 10.01 -18.23
C LEU A 149 -15.76 10.58 -18.28
N MET A 150 -15.24 10.99 -17.13
CA MET A 150 -13.94 11.65 -16.99
C MET A 150 -12.81 10.66 -16.64
N ASN A 151 -13.14 9.57 -15.97
CA ASN A 151 -12.18 8.59 -15.47
C ASN A 151 -12.15 7.36 -16.36
N ASP A 152 -11.07 7.14 -17.10
CA ASP A 152 -10.86 5.83 -17.70
C ASP A 152 -9.58 5.17 -17.18
N PHE A 153 -9.77 4.24 -16.24
CA PHE A 153 -8.82 3.17 -15.93
C PHE A 153 -9.30 1.81 -16.45
N THR A 154 -10.56 1.74 -16.90
CA THR A 154 -11.19 0.52 -17.44
C THR A 154 -10.82 0.20 -18.89
N GLY A 155 -10.17 1.14 -19.59
CA GLY A 155 -9.84 1.04 -21.02
C GLY A 155 -11.02 1.37 -21.96
N ARG A 156 -12.09 1.97 -21.45
CA ARG A 156 -13.30 2.38 -22.20
C ARG A 156 -13.13 3.69 -22.97
N ILE A 157 -12.17 4.54 -22.60
CA ILE A 157 -11.78 5.80 -23.26
C ILE A 157 -10.30 5.73 -23.59
N LYS A 158 -9.99 5.53 -24.88
CA LYS A 158 -8.60 5.57 -25.34
C LYS A 158 -7.97 6.92 -24.97
N ARG A 159 -6.67 6.93 -24.62
CA ARG A 159 -5.92 8.18 -24.34
C ARG A 159 -6.09 9.24 -25.43
N ASP A 160 -6.24 8.82 -26.67
CA ASP A 160 -6.42 9.69 -27.84
C ASP A 160 -7.82 10.34 -27.91
N GLU A 161 -8.80 9.80 -27.19
CA GLU A 161 -10.19 10.28 -27.12
C GLU A 161 -10.48 11.11 -25.86
N TRP A 162 -9.47 11.31 -25.01
CA TRP A 162 -9.61 12.11 -23.80
C TRP A 162 -9.92 13.56 -24.14
N LYS A 163 -11.06 14.04 -23.66
CA LYS A 163 -11.48 15.44 -23.80
C LYS A 163 -11.41 16.12 -22.43
N PRO A 164 -11.03 17.41 -22.38
CA PRO A 164 -11.11 18.16 -21.13
C PRO A 164 -12.56 18.15 -20.63
N PRO A 165 -12.77 18.00 -19.32
CA PRO A 165 -14.11 17.91 -18.76
C PRO A 165 -14.86 19.21 -18.98
N LYS A 166 -16.12 19.09 -19.38
CA LYS A 166 -16.96 20.24 -19.69
C LYS A 166 -17.76 20.70 -18.49
N GLY A 167 -18.04 22.00 -18.47
CA GLY A 167 -18.81 22.62 -17.41
C GLY A 167 -18.09 22.59 -16.04
N GLU A 168 -18.84 22.99 -15.02
CA GLU A 168 -18.35 23.19 -13.65
C GLU A 168 -19.03 22.24 -12.65
N LEU A 169 -20.01 21.46 -13.10
CA LEU A 169 -20.65 20.41 -12.31
C LEU A 169 -19.95 19.06 -12.49
N ARG A 170 -19.84 18.30 -11.40
CA ARG A 170 -19.34 16.93 -11.39
C ARG A 170 -20.35 16.05 -10.69
N THR A 171 -20.61 14.89 -11.29
CA THR A 171 -21.40 13.83 -10.65
C THR A 171 -20.48 12.63 -10.47
N VAL A 172 -20.32 12.20 -9.22
CA VAL A 172 -19.47 11.08 -8.85
C VAL A 172 -20.35 9.94 -8.37
N THR A 173 -20.27 8.80 -9.04
CA THR A 173 -20.91 7.59 -8.58
C THR A 173 -19.95 6.89 -7.64
N VAL A 174 -20.42 6.62 -6.41
CA VAL A 174 -19.61 6.08 -5.32
C VAL A 174 -20.20 4.77 -4.79
N ALA A 175 -19.33 3.86 -4.37
CA ALA A 175 -19.67 2.70 -3.56
C ALA A 175 -19.69 3.10 -2.07
N LEU A 176 -20.75 2.73 -1.36
CA LEU A 176 -20.85 2.89 0.10
C LEU A 176 -20.48 1.59 0.81
N ASP A 177 -20.00 1.69 2.06
CA ASP A 177 -19.77 0.51 2.88
C ASP A 177 -21.10 -0.20 3.21
N THR A 178 -21.22 -1.46 2.76
CA THR A 178 -22.47 -2.22 2.86
C THR A 178 -22.81 -2.63 4.28
N ALA A 179 -21.80 -2.89 5.13
CA ALA A 179 -22.02 -3.22 6.53
C ALA A 179 -22.51 -1.99 7.30
N GLN A 180 -21.90 -0.82 7.06
CA GLN A 180 -22.31 0.46 7.62
C GLN A 180 -23.72 0.84 7.16
N TYR A 181 -24.04 0.66 5.89
CA TYR A 181 -25.39 0.88 5.37
C TYR A 181 -26.44 0.01 6.06
N HIS A 182 -26.15 -1.28 6.20
CA HIS A 182 -27.04 -2.19 6.90
C HIS A 182 -27.24 -1.78 8.38
N MET A 183 -26.18 -1.38 9.08
CA MET A 183 -26.27 -0.89 10.46
C MET A 183 -27.10 0.39 10.57
N ASP A 184 -26.91 1.34 9.64
CA ASP A 184 -27.63 2.61 9.65
C ASP A 184 -29.13 2.39 9.41
N VAL A 185 -29.50 1.60 8.39
CA VAL A 185 -30.91 1.26 8.10
C VAL A 185 -31.56 0.47 9.25
N SER A 186 -30.82 -0.46 9.86
CA SER A 186 -31.32 -1.22 11.02
C SER A 186 -31.59 -0.30 12.21
N ASN A 187 -30.69 0.65 12.49
CA ASN A 187 -30.89 1.62 13.57
C ASN A 187 -32.09 2.55 13.31
N ILE A 188 -32.33 2.95 12.06
CA ILE A 188 -33.52 3.73 11.69
C ILE A 188 -34.79 2.93 11.97
N ALA A 189 -34.83 1.67 11.53
CA ALA A 189 -36.01 0.81 11.70
C ALA A 189 -36.29 0.43 13.16
N GLU A 190 -35.27 0.10 13.93
CA GLU A 190 -35.43 -0.41 15.30
C GLU A 190 -35.51 0.69 16.35
N LYS A 191 -34.73 1.77 16.16
CA LYS A 191 -34.54 2.82 17.17
C LYS A 191 -35.15 4.17 16.76
N GLY A 192 -35.72 4.27 15.55
CA GLY A 192 -36.24 5.53 15.02
C GLY A 192 -35.14 6.59 14.85
N ALA A 193 -33.91 6.16 14.56
CA ALA A 193 -32.79 7.08 14.34
C ALA A 193 -33.02 7.96 13.09
N ASP A 194 -32.31 9.09 13.02
CA ASP A 194 -32.38 10.00 11.87
C ASP A 194 -31.87 9.34 10.58
N ASP A 195 -32.44 9.73 9.44
CA ASP A 195 -31.96 9.31 8.12
C ASP A 195 -30.63 10.00 7.79
N VAL A 196 -29.53 9.29 8.05
CA VAL A 196 -28.16 9.77 7.80
C VAL A 196 -27.98 10.16 6.32
N TYR A 197 -28.54 9.40 5.39
CA TYR A 197 -28.29 9.56 3.96
C TYR A 197 -28.96 10.79 3.36
N GLY A 198 -30.01 11.31 4.00
CA GLY A 198 -30.65 12.58 3.65
C GLY A 198 -29.94 13.82 4.20
N THR A 199 -28.89 13.68 5.00
CA THR A 199 -28.27 14.81 5.74
C THR A 199 -26.91 15.27 5.20
N PHE A 200 -26.31 14.54 4.26
CA PHE A 200 -24.98 14.87 3.77
C PHE A 200 -24.98 16.19 3.01
N ASN A 201 -24.07 17.08 3.37
CA ASN A 201 -23.97 18.41 2.75
C ASN A 201 -22.55 18.82 2.37
N ILE A 202 -21.53 18.05 2.78
CA ILE A 202 -20.14 18.27 2.38
C ILE A 202 -19.51 16.96 1.90
N LEU A 203 -18.78 17.04 0.80
CA LEU A 203 -17.90 15.98 0.28
C LEU A 203 -16.45 16.38 0.52
N MET A 204 -15.68 15.51 1.18
CA MET A 204 -14.27 15.74 1.49
C MET A 204 -13.40 14.69 0.80
N ARG A 205 -12.31 15.14 0.17
CA ARG A 205 -11.25 14.28 -0.36
C ARG A 205 -10.02 14.33 0.54
N ARG A 206 -9.13 13.34 0.41
CA ARG A 206 -7.81 13.31 1.08
C ARG A 206 -6.68 13.52 0.08
N LYS A 207 -5.45 13.68 0.57
CA LYS A 207 -4.27 13.69 -0.29
C LYS A 207 -4.04 12.28 -0.86
N PRO A 208 -3.78 12.10 -2.17
CA PRO A 208 -3.65 10.76 -2.76
C PRO A 208 -2.60 9.86 -2.10
N LYS A 209 -1.49 10.43 -1.62
CA LYS A 209 -0.41 9.67 -0.96
C LYS A 209 -0.80 9.09 0.41
N GLU A 210 -1.81 9.67 1.04
CA GLU A 210 -2.30 9.31 2.39
C GLU A 210 -3.64 8.53 2.30
N ASN A 211 -4.15 8.29 1.08
CA ASN A 211 -5.50 7.77 0.83
C ASN A 211 -5.54 6.29 0.41
N ASN A 212 -4.59 5.48 0.86
CA ASN A 212 -4.51 4.04 0.56
C ASN A 212 -4.99 3.14 1.70
N PHE A 213 -5.52 3.73 2.79
CA PHE A 213 -5.82 2.98 4.01
C PHE A 213 -6.85 1.86 3.80
N LYS A 214 -7.91 2.13 3.01
CA LYS A 214 -8.96 1.15 2.72
C LYS A 214 -8.39 -0.08 2.01
N ALA A 215 -7.59 0.12 0.96
CA ALA A 215 -6.98 -0.97 0.20
C ALA A 215 -6.05 -1.83 1.07
N ILE A 216 -5.31 -1.22 2.00
CA ILE A 216 -4.47 -1.95 2.95
C ILE A 216 -5.33 -2.77 3.92
N LEU A 217 -6.38 -2.17 4.48
CA LEU A 217 -7.30 -2.86 5.39
C LEU A 217 -8.03 -4.03 4.71
N GLU A 218 -8.45 -3.84 3.45
CA GLU A 218 -9.03 -4.91 2.63
C GLU A 218 -8.03 -6.02 2.38
N SER A 219 -6.79 -5.69 2.01
CA SER A 219 -5.71 -6.69 1.83
C SER A 219 -5.45 -7.49 3.10
N ILE A 220 -5.40 -6.85 4.27
CA ILE A 220 -5.20 -7.56 5.55
C ILE A 220 -6.40 -8.46 5.87
N ARG A 221 -7.63 -7.98 5.63
CA ARG A 221 -8.86 -8.78 5.84
C ARG A 221 -8.88 -10.00 4.91
N ASP A 222 -8.50 -9.83 3.66
CA ASP A 222 -8.49 -10.89 2.67
C ASP A 222 -7.43 -11.94 3.05
N LEU A 223 -6.24 -11.50 3.47
CA LEU A 223 -5.20 -12.38 4.03
C LEU A 223 -5.71 -13.17 5.25
N MET A 224 -6.49 -12.57 6.15
CA MET A 224 -7.04 -13.27 7.32
C MET A 224 -7.99 -14.43 6.97
N ASN A 225 -8.54 -14.45 5.75
CA ASN A 225 -9.45 -15.49 5.27
C ASN A 225 -8.71 -16.59 4.47
N GLU A 226 -7.41 -16.44 4.22
CA GLU A 226 -6.60 -17.43 3.49
C GLU A 226 -5.92 -18.44 4.44
N TYR A 227 -5.75 -19.68 3.96
CA TYR A 227 -5.27 -20.80 4.77
C TYR A 227 -3.75 -21.04 4.72
N CYS A 228 -2.97 -20.27 3.96
CA CYS A 228 -1.51 -20.47 3.86
C CYS A 228 -0.78 -19.18 3.45
N ILE A 229 -0.58 -18.27 4.42
CA ILE A 229 -0.02 -16.94 4.15
C ILE A 229 1.51 -16.93 4.19
N VAL A 230 2.12 -17.83 4.97
CA VAL A 230 3.57 -17.80 5.27
C VAL A 230 4.14 -19.21 5.14
N PRO A 231 5.29 -19.40 4.47
CA PRO A 231 5.97 -20.70 4.41
C PRO A 231 6.27 -21.28 5.80
N ASP A 232 6.16 -22.60 5.96
CA ASP A 232 6.33 -23.28 7.26
C ASP A 232 7.68 -22.97 7.93
N TRP A 233 8.76 -22.91 7.14
CA TRP A 233 10.11 -22.59 7.63
C TRP A 233 10.24 -21.16 8.17
N LEU A 234 9.33 -20.25 7.78
CA LEU A 234 9.33 -18.85 8.22
C LEU A 234 8.28 -18.60 9.33
N HIS A 235 7.27 -19.46 9.46
CA HIS A 235 6.10 -19.23 10.31
C HIS A 235 6.47 -18.91 11.77
N ASN A 236 7.31 -19.73 12.40
CA ASN A 236 7.70 -19.54 13.80
C ASN A 236 8.56 -18.28 13.98
N VAL A 237 9.56 -18.10 13.11
CA VAL A 237 10.46 -16.94 13.14
C VAL A 237 9.68 -15.63 12.92
N PHE A 238 8.73 -15.63 11.99
CA PHE A 238 7.85 -14.49 11.71
C PHE A 238 6.98 -14.11 12.91
N LEU A 239 6.43 -15.10 13.62
CA LEU A 239 5.64 -14.87 14.83
C LEU A 239 6.50 -14.61 16.08
N GLY A 240 7.83 -14.70 15.97
CA GLY A 240 8.76 -14.50 17.08
C GLY A 240 8.85 -15.68 18.06
N TYR A 241 8.43 -16.87 17.65
CA TYR A 241 8.59 -18.12 18.41
C TYR A 241 9.86 -18.87 17.96
N GLY A 242 10.34 -19.79 18.79
CA GLY A 242 11.45 -20.68 18.44
C GLY A 242 12.81 -19.99 18.39
N ASN A 243 13.76 -20.61 17.68
CA ASN A 243 15.09 -20.04 17.49
C ASN A 243 15.11 -19.14 16.23
N PRO A 244 15.50 -17.86 16.35
CA PRO A 244 15.53 -16.93 15.21
C PRO A 244 16.49 -17.35 14.09
N SER A 245 17.42 -18.26 14.38
CA SER A 245 18.38 -18.78 13.40
C SER A 245 17.82 -19.95 12.58
N GLU A 246 16.62 -20.47 12.87
CA GLU A 246 16.02 -21.60 12.14
C GLU A 246 15.85 -21.30 10.64
N ALA A 247 15.52 -20.06 10.30
CA ALA A 247 15.38 -19.61 8.92
C ALA A 247 16.71 -19.24 8.25
N GLN A 248 17.86 -19.35 8.93
CA GLN A 248 19.16 -19.10 8.33
C GLN A 248 19.50 -20.23 7.35
N TRP A 249 20.06 -19.87 6.19
CA TRP A 249 20.40 -20.80 5.11
C TRP A 249 21.20 -22.05 5.54
N THR A 250 22.05 -21.95 6.56
CA THR A 250 22.83 -23.07 7.10
C THR A 250 21.97 -24.16 7.75
N ASN A 251 20.76 -23.80 8.16
CA ASN A 251 19.79 -24.67 8.83
C ASN A 251 18.63 -25.07 7.89
N MET A 252 18.65 -24.60 6.64
CA MET A 252 17.65 -24.93 5.64
C MET A 252 17.92 -26.31 5.03
N PRO A 253 16.89 -27.13 4.78
CA PRO A 253 17.07 -28.50 4.26
C PRO A 253 17.57 -28.54 2.81
N ASP A 254 17.20 -27.53 2.00
CA ASP A 254 17.43 -27.51 0.55
C ASP A 254 18.63 -26.64 0.16
N LEU A 255 19.78 -26.83 0.82
CA LEU A 255 20.98 -26.04 0.56
C LEU A 255 21.45 -26.21 -0.90
N LEU A 256 21.67 -25.10 -1.61
CA LEU A 256 22.22 -25.12 -2.95
C LEU A 256 23.73 -25.41 -2.89
N GLU A 257 24.12 -26.62 -3.30
CA GLU A 257 25.53 -27.00 -3.44
C GLU A 257 26.21 -26.33 -4.66
N MET A 258 25.41 -25.94 -5.66
CA MET A 258 25.85 -25.30 -6.89
C MET A 258 24.89 -24.19 -7.28
N VAL A 259 25.44 -23.04 -7.65
CA VAL A 259 24.66 -21.89 -8.14
C VAL A 259 24.86 -21.80 -9.64
N CYS A 260 23.78 -21.99 -10.39
CA CYS A 260 23.73 -21.81 -11.84
C CYS A 260 23.05 -20.47 -12.13
N PHE A 261 23.63 -19.68 -13.02
CA PHE A 261 23.06 -18.38 -13.37
C PHE A 261 22.16 -18.52 -14.59
N ILE A 262 21.03 -17.84 -14.57
CA ILE A 262 19.97 -17.94 -15.57
C ILE A 262 20.03 -16.69 -16.47
N ASN A 263 19.70 -16.85 -17.74
CA ASN A 263 19.59 -15.70 -18.65
C ASN A 263 18.43 -14.77 -18.26
N PRO A 264 18.46 -13.49 -18.69
CA PRO A 264 17.36 -12.54 -18.48
C PRO A 264 16.00 -12.98 -19.04
N ASP A 265 15.95 -13.97 -19.92
CA ASP A 265 14.75 -14.51 -20.56
C ASP A 265 14.15 -15.74 -19.86
N GLY A 266 14.73 -16.16 -18.73
CA GLY A 266 14.26 -17.31 -17.94
C GLY A 266 14.58 -18.67 -18.55
N SER A 267 15.31 -18.73 -19.68
CA SER A 267 15.84 -19.99 -20.18
C SER A 267 16.95 -20.50 -19.26
N GLU A 268 16.87 -21.79 -18.89
CA GLU A 268 18.04 -22.47 -18.33
C GLU A 268 19.16 -22.32 -19.35
N ASN A 269 20.19 -21.59 -18.96
CA ASN A 269 21.31 -21.44 -19.85
C ASN A 269 22.20 -22.67 -19.69
N LEU A 270 21.92 -23.68 -20.51
CA LEU A 270 22.76 -24.87 -20.65
C LEU A 270 24.21 -24.53 -21.06
N GLN A 271 24.50 -23.27 -21.43
CA GLN A 271 25.80 -22.76 -21.85
C GLN A 271 26.37 -21.60 -21.01
N SER A 272 25.63 -21.03 -20.04
CA SER A 272 26.20 -20.08 -19.06
C SER A 272 26.45 -20.80 -17.76
N MET A 273 27.64 -21.38 -17.72
CA MET A 273 28.35 -21.49 -16.47
C MET A 273 29.20 -20.21 -16.36
N PRO A 274 28.86 -19.26 -15.46
CA PRO A 274 29.65 -18.05 -15.31
C PRO A 274 31.05 -18.36 -14.78
N PRO A 275 31.98 -17.39 -14.82
CA PRO A 275 33.42 -17.66 -14.95
C PRO A 275 34.09 -18.30 -13.72
N PHE A 276 33.32 -18.64 -12.69
CA PHE A 276 33.77 -19.41 -11.55
C PHE A 276 32.64 -20.29 -10.98
N ARG A 277 32.92 -21.56 -10.71
CA ARG A 277 32.06 -22.43 -9.89
C ARG A 277 32.42 -22.20 -8.43
N ILE A 278 31.51 -21.69 -7.60
CA ILE A 278 31.70 -21.67 -6.15
C ILE A 278 31.02 -22.89 -5.57
N ARG A 279 31.79 -23.86 -5.06
CA ARG A 279 31.21 -24.87 -4.14
C ARG A 279 31.22 -24.28 -2.75
N LEU A 280 30.03 -24.12 -2.19
CA LEU A 280 29.83 -23.60 -0.85
C LEU A 280 30.00 -24.73 0.17
N PRO A 281 30.70 -24.51 1.29
CA PRO A 281 30.92 -25.54 2.30
C PRO A 281 29.60 -25.94 2.97
N LYS A 282 29.45 -27.25 3.26
CA LYS A 282 28.21 -27.85 3.79
C LYS A 282 27.88 -27.42 5.22
N THR A 283 28.81 -26.81 5.94
CA THR A 283 28.64 -26.35 7.32
C THR A 283 29.50 -25.12 7.62
N GLN A 284 28.90 -23.97 7.91
CA GLN A 284 29.59 -22.91 8.66
C GLN A 284 29.19 -23.02 10.12
N LYS A 285 30.09 -23.53 10.98
CA LYS A 285 29.87 -23.45 12.42
C LYS A 285 29.92 -21.98 12.85
N GLY A 286 28.89 -21.58 13.59
CA GLY A 286 28.65 -20.22 14.05
C GLY A 286 29.92 -19.51 14.53
N GLY A 287 30.26 -18.45 13.81
CA GLY A 287 31.33 -17.54 14.15
C GLY A 287 31.14 -16.27 13.33
N SER A 288 30.79 -15.19 14.00
CA SER A 288 30.64 -13.86 13.44
C SER A 288 31.98 -13.28 12.98
N HIS A 289 32.64 -13.84 11.96
CA HIS A 289 33.82 -13.24 11.35
C HIS A 289 33.92 -13.57 9.87
N ALA A 290 34.28 -12.54 9.10
CA ALA A 290 34.55 -12.53 7.68
C ALA A 290 35.12 -13.85 7.14
N LEU A 291 34.61 -14.25 5.97
CA LEU A 291 35.25 -15.22 5.09
C LEU A 291 36.73 -14.84 4.96
N ILE A 292 37.62 -15.67 5.49
CA ILE A 292 39.07 -15.48 5.42
C ILE A 292 39.47 -15.65 3.96
N GLY A 293 39.78 -14.53 3.31
CA GLY A 293 40.24 -14.50 1.94
C GLY A 293 41.68 -14.98 1.76
N ASN A 294 41.90 -15.59 0.61
CA ASN A 294 43.17 -15.79 -0.12
C ASN A 294 44.16 -16.85 0.40
N LYS A 295 44.07 -18.04 -0.20
CA LYS A 295 45.28 -18.73 -0.71
C LYS A 295 45.07 -19.08 -2.18
N ILE A 296 45.76 -18.33 -3.05
CA ILE A 296 46.01 -18.72 -4.43
C ILE A 296 46.83 -20.00 -4.37
N SER A 297 46.34 -21.08 -4.98
CA SER A 297 47.00 -22.38 -5.01
C SER A 297 48.32 -22.31 -5.79
N GLY A 298 49.40 -22.10 -5.07
CA GLY A 298 50.77 -22.27 -5.52
C GLY A 298 51.64 -22.61 -4.32
N VAL A 299 52.14 -23.85 -4.32
CA VAL A 299 53.20 -24.40 -3.45
C VAL A 299 52.76 -25.11 -2.15
N ASP A 300 53.02 -26.42 -2.18
CA ASP A 300 53.26 -27.45 -1.16
C ASP A 300 52.24 -27.75 -0.05
N LEU A 301 51.84 -29.03 -0.04
CA LEU A 301 51.11 -29.69 1.04
C LEU A 301 51.93 -29.69 2.33
N ALA A 302 51.46 -28.95 3.33
CA ALA A 302 51.66 -29.28 4.74
C ALA A 302 50.51 -28.71 5.59
N ASP A 303 50.00 -29.58 6.46
CA ASP A 303 49.16 -29.35 7.64
C ASP A 303 47.68 -28.96 7.46
N GLY A 304 46.82 -30.00 7.59
CA GLY A 304 45.72 -29.99 8.57
C GLY A 304 44.52 -29.08 8.33
N VAL A 305 44.25 -28.62 7.11
CA VAL A 305 43.02 -27.89 6.78
C VAL A 305 41.91 -28.89 6.43
N ASN A 306 40.84 -28.93 7.23
CA ASN A 306 39.62 -29.68 6.89
C ASN A 306 39.10 -29.20 5.53
N MET A 307 39.10 -30.08 4.52
CA MET A 307 38.61 -29.81 3.16
C MET A 307 37.13 -29.45 3.09
N GLU A 308 36.36 -29.63 4.18
CA GLU A 308 34.93 -29.34 4.24
C GLU A 308 34.61 -27.83 4.35
N ASP A 309 35.58 -26.98 4.73
CA ASP A 309 35.38 -25.53 4.98
C ASP A 309 35.93 -24.63 3.86
N THR A 310 36.38 -25.21 2.73
CA THR A 310 37.10 -24.45 1.70
C THR A 310 36.19 -24.12 0.51
N LEU A 311 36.05 -22.82 0.18
CA LEU A 311 35.42 -22.34 -1.05
C LEU A 311 36.23 -22.83 -2.25
N ILE A 312 35.69 -23.80 -2.99
CA ILE A 312 36.32 -24.27 -4.24
C ILE A 312 35.84 -23.36 -5.36
N VAL A 313 36.79 -22.66 -6.00
CA VAL A 313 36.56 -21.76 -7.13
C VAL A 313 37.10 -22.42 -8.40
N GLU A 314 36.22 -22.99 -9.24
CA GLU A 314 36.64 -23.57 -10.54
C GLU A 314 36.52 -22.51 -11.64
N ALA A 315 37.64 -21.99 -12.16
CA ALA A 315 37.64 -21.03 -13.28
C ALA A 315 37.35 -21.73 -14.62
N TYR A 316 36.48 -21.14 -15.45
CA TYR A 316 36.14 -21.61 -16.79
C TYR A 316 36.15 -20.47 -17.82
N THR A 317 36.38 -20.79 -19.10
CA THR A 317 36.41 -19.83 -20.21
C THR A 317 35.00 -19.57 -20.74
N PRO A 318 34.41 -18.37 -20.56
CA PRO A 318 33.04 -18.10 -21.00
C PRO A 318 32.86 -18.32 -22.51
N PRO A 319 31.65 -18.69 -22.99
CA PRO A 319 31.36 -18.79 -24.41
C PRO A 319 31.70 -17.49 -25.14
N ASP A 320 32.20 -17.59 -26.38
CA ASP A 320 32.52 -16.42 -27.19
C ASP A 320 31.25 -15.56 -27.38
N PRO A 321 31.22 -14.31 -26.86
CA PRO A 321 30.03 -13.46 -26.90
C PRO A 321 29.64 -13.04 -28.32
N GLY A 322 30.48 -13.33 -29.31
CA GLY A 322 30.27 -12.96 -30.71
C GLY A 322 31.35 -12.00 -31.20
N PRO A 323 31.39 -11.75 -32.52
CA PRO A 323 32.47 -10.99 -33.14
C PRO A 323 32.36 -9.48 -32.90
N TYR A 324 31.24 -8.98 -32.36
CA TYR A 324 31.04 -7.55 -32.20
C TYR A 324 31.33 -7.06 -30.77
N PRO A 325 32.03 -5.92 -30.60
CA PRO A 325 32.35 -5.39 -29.28
C PRO A 325 31.14 -5.10 -28.38
N GLN A 326 29.98 -4.79 -28.97
CA GLN A 326 28.73 -4.55 -28.22
C GLN A 326 28.11 -5.82 -27.61
N ASP A 327 28.51 -7.00 -28.08
CA ASP A 327 27.99 -8.28 -27.58
C ASP A 327 28.68 -8.71 -26.27
N GLN A 328 29.75 -8.02 -25.88
CA GLN A 328 30.43 -8.28 -24.61
C GLN A 328 29.48 -7.99 -23.42
N PRO A 329 29.29 -8.95 -22.51
CA PRO A 329 28.43 -8.74 -21.35
C PRO A 329 29.02 -7.67 -20.44
N LYS A 330 28.16 -6.80 -19.92
CA LYS A 330 28.57 -5.81 -18.93
C LYS A 330 28.99 -6.53 -17.65
N GLN A 331 30.26 -6.35 -17.28
CA GLN A 331 30.80 -6.93 -16.06
C GLN A 331 30.62 -5.98 -14.88
N ASN A 332 30.41 -6.55 -13.69
CA ASN A 332 30.40 -5.77 -12.47
C ASN A 332 31.82 -5.27 -12.17
N SER A 333 31.98 -3.97 -11.97
CA SER A 333 33.25 -3.31 -11.64
C SER A 333 33.43 -3.05 -10.14
N VAL A 334 32.39 -3.29 -9.34
CA VAL A 334 32.39 -3.04 -7.90
C VAL A 334 33.20 -4.12 -7.17
N ARG A 335 34.14 -3.68 -6.33
CA ARG A 335 34.89 -4.58 -5.44
C ARG A 335 34.12 -4.79 -4.15
N PHE A 336 33.58 -5.99 -3.98
CA PHE A 336 32.85 -6.37 -2.77
C PHE A 336 33.79 -6.66 -1.59
N THR A 337 33.39 -6.25 -0.40
CA THR A 337 34.06 -6.61 0.85
C THR A 337 33.69 -8.03 1.26
N PRO A 338 34.45 -8.70 2.15
CA PRO A 338 34.08 -10.02 2.66
C PRO A 338 32.65 -10.06 3.27
N THR A 339 32.21 -8.97 3.90
CA THR A 339 30.85 -8.84 4.43
C THR A 339 29.79 -8.80 3.33
N HIS A 340 30.06 -8.07 2.23
CA HIS A 340 29.15 -8.07 1.06
C HIS A 340 29.09 -9.44 0.42
N ILE A 341 30.23 -10.14 0.31
CA ILE A 341 30.27 -11.51 -0.22
C ILE A 341 29.46 -12.47 0.67
N GLY A 342 29.58 -12.38 1.99
CA GLY A 342 28.76 -13.17 2.91
C GLY A 342 27.26 -12.90 2.76
N ALA A 343 26.87 -11.64 2.54
CA ALA A 343 25.48 -11.27 2.25
C ALA A 343 24.99 -11.82 0.90
N ILE A 344 25.84 -11.79 -0.13
CA ILE A 344 25.52 -12.35 -1.45
C ILE A 344 25.33 -13.87 -1.35
N ILE A 345 26.25 -14.57 -0.68
CA ILE A 345 26.16 -16.03 -0.48
C ILE A 345 24.90 -16.39 0.31
N SER A 346 24.56 -15.62 1.34
CA SER A 346 23.33 -15.85 2.10
C SER A 346 22.08 -15.63 1.22
N GLY A 347 22.07 -14.56 0.41
CA GLY A 347 20.90 -14.17 -0.40
C GLY A 347 20.59 -15.06 -1.60
N ILE A 348 21.57 -15.82 -2.10
CA ILE A 348 21.36 -16.82 -3.15
C ILE A 348 20.92 -18.18 -2.59
N GLN A 349 21.04 -18.39 -1.28
CA GLN A 349 20.62 -19.62 -0.62
C GLN A 349 19.16 -19.54 -0.15
N PRO A 350 18.46 -20.68 -0.01
CA PRO A 350 17.13 -20.68 0.59
C PRO A 350 17.15 -20.19 2.03
N GLY A 351 16.06 -19.56 2.46
CA GLY A 351 15.86 -19.07 3.82
C GLY A 351 15.74 -17.55 3.92
N LEU A 352 15.93 -17.02 5.11
CA LEU A 352 15.84 -15.59 5.43
C LEU A 352 17.25 -14.97 5.50
N THR A 353 17.50 -13.99 4.62
CA THR A 353 18.72 -13.17 4.64
C THR A 353 18.40 -11.76 5.12
N MET A 354 18.95 -11.36 6.27
CA MET A 354 18.85 -9.99 6.78
C MET A 354 20.19 -9.27 6.64
N VAL A 355 20.22 -8.18 5.86
CA VAL A 355 21.43 -7.36 5.63
C VAL A 355 21.26 -6.00 6.30
N VAL A 356 22.08 -5.74 7.32
CA VAL A 356 22.14 -4.44 7.99
C VAL A 356 23.34 -3.65 7.47
N GLY A 357 23.09 -2.46 6.93
CA GLY A 357 24.14 -1.61 6.37
C GLY A 357 23.92 -0.12 6.68
N PRO A 358 24.88 0.58 7.32
CA PRO A 358 24.88 2.04 7.46
C PRO A 358 24.74 2.79 6.13
N PRO A 359 24.45 4.11 6.14
CA PRO A 359 24.46 4.93 4.92
C PRO A 359 25.80 4.81 4.18
N GLY A 360 25.76 4.67 2.85
CA GLY A 360 26.97 4.60 2.01
C GLY A 360 27.69 3.25 1.95
N THR A 361 27.17 2.18 2.56
CA THR A 361 27.82 0.86 2.60
C THR A 361 27.56 -0.07 1.40
N GLY A 362 27.06 0.46 0.27
CA GLY A 362 26.89 -0.36 -0.94
C GLY A 362 25.77 -1.41 -0.88
N LYS A 363 24.69 -1.16 -0.12
CA LYS A 363 23.51 -2.04 -0.07
C LYS A 363 22.90 -2.29 -1.45
N THR A 364 22.85 -1.25 -2.28
CA THR A 364 22.31 -1.32 -3.64
C THR A 364 23.15 -2.25 -4.52
N ASP A 365 24.48 -2.12 -4.48
CA ASP A 365 25.39 -2.97 -5.25
C ASP A 365 25.29 -4.44 -4.83
N THR A 366 25.18 -4.69 -3.53
CA THR A 366 25.00 -6.03 -2.95
C THR A 366 23.67 -6.65 -3.40
N HIS A 367 22.57 -5.89 -3.38
CA HIS A 367 21.26 -6.36 -3.82
C HIS A 367 21.21 -6.67 -5.32
N ILE A 368 21.79 -5.79 -6.15
CA ILE A 368 21.90 -6.02 -7.60
C ILE A 368 22.67 -7.31 -7.88
N GLN A 369 23.75 -7.57 -7.14
CA GLN A 369 24.55 -8.77 -7.30
C GLN A 369 23.86 -10.06 -6.82
N ILE A 370 22.93 -10.00 -5.88
CA ILE A 370 22.09 -11.16 -5.48
C ILE A 370 21.06 -11.47 -6.57
N ARG A 371 20.54 -10.44 -7.25
CA ARG A 371 19.54 -10.58 -8.30
C ARG A 371 20.13 -11.14 -9.61
N LEU A 372 21.37 -10.75 -9.91
CA LEU A 372 22.14 -11.25 -11.06
C LEU A 372 22.62 -12.68 -10.78
#